data_AF-A0AB37JH39-F1
#
_entry.id   AF-A0AB37JH39-F1
#
_cell.length_a   1.000
_cell.length_b   1.000
_cell.length_c   1.000
_cell.angle_alpha   90.00
_cell.angle_beta   90.00
_cell.angle_gamma   90.00
#
_symmetry.space_group_name_H-M   'P 1'
#
loop_
_entity.id
_entity.type
_entity.pdbx_description
1 polymer ?
#
loop_
_entity_poly.entity_id
_entity_poly.type
_entity_poly.pdbx_seq_one_letter_code
_entity_poly.pdbx_strand_id
1 'polypeptide(L)' 'MAYSLKPEIQEVLTKINFTEKYKVLSKQFSDRENTFENYENEKAIEVFESLGYKARFMKKENFLE' A
#
# COMPACT_ATOMS: atom_id res chain seq x y z
N MET A 1 17.01 12.09 -14.91
CA MET A 1 16.52 13.45 -14.58
C MET A 1 16.08 13.44 -13.14
N ALA A 2 16.59 14.35 -12.31
CA ALA A 2 16.09 14.49 -10.94
C ALA A 2 14.75 15.23 -11.02
N TYR A 3 13.66 14.55 -10.66
CA TYR A 3 12.36 15.19 -10.58
C TYR A 3 12.29 15.94 -9.24
N SER A 4 12.29 17.26 -9.31
CA SER A 4 12.01 18.09 -8.14
C SER A 4 10.51 18.08 -7.86
N LEU A 5 10.15 17.83 -6.60
CA LEU A 5 8.77 17.95 -6.15
C LEU A 5 8.30 19.40 -6.31
N LYS A 6 7.01 19.59 -6.58
CA LYS A 6 6.39 20.93 -6.57
C LYS A 6 6.62 21.59 -5.20
N PRO A 7 6.86 22.92 -5.14
CA PRO A 7 7.13 23.63 -3.89
C PRO A 7 6.05 23.40 -2.81
N GLU A 8 4.78 23.40 -3.22
CA GLU A 8 3.63 23.16 -2.35
C GLU A 8 3.70 21.79 -1.65
N ILE A 9 4.15 20.77 -2.37
CA ILE A 9 4.30 19.40 -1.85
C ILE A 9 5.46 19.35 -0.86
N GLN A 10 6.59 20.01 -1.17
CA GLN A 10 7.74 20.07 -0.27
C GLN A 10 7.40 20.76 1.05
N GLU A 11 6.64 21.85 1.00
CA GLU A 11 6.23 22.59 2.20
C GLU A 11 5.35 21.72 3.11
N VAL A 12 4.37 21.01 2.54
CA VAL A 12 3.49 20.11 3.29
C VAL A 12 4.30 18.95 3.91
N LEU A 13 5.16 18.30 3.12
CA LEU A 13 5.98 17.17 3.61
C LEU A 13 6.94 17.60 4.72
N THR A 14 7.48 18.81 4.64
CA THR A 14 8.34 19.39 5.68
C THR A 14 7.53 19.71 6.94
N LYS A 15 6.36 20.35 6.81
CA LYS A 15 5.47 20.66 7.93
C LYS A 15 5.05 19.43 8.73
N ILE A 16 4.81 18.31 8.06
CA ILE A 16 4.42 17.06 8.74
C ILE A 16 5.61 16.26 9.27
N ASN A 17 6.84 16.72 9.09
CA ASN A 17 8.09 15.99 9.36
C ASN A 17 8.06 14.58 8.71
N PHE A 18 7.72 14.54 7.43
CA PHE A 18 7.43 13.32 6.70
C PHE A 18 8.56 12.29 6.79
N THR A 19 9.82 12.73 6.64
CA THR A 19 10.98 11.84 6.65
C THR A 19 11.09 11.07 7.96
N GLU A 20 10.88 11.72 9.10
CA GLU A 20 10.98 11.07 10.40
C GLU A 20 9.79 10.13 10.64
N LYS A 21 8.57 10.60 10.34
CA LYS A 21 7.36 9.76 10.43
C LYS A 21 7.47 8.52 9.54
N TYR A 22 7.96 8.69 8.32
CA TYR A 22 8.19 7.60 7.38
C TYR A 22 9.18 6.59 7.96
N LYS A 23 10.33 7.02 8.51
CA LYS A 23 11.32 6.10 9.10
C LYS A 23 10.74 5.29 10.26
N VAL A 24 9.97 5.93 11.15
CA VAL A 24 9.33 5.27 12.28
C VAL A 24 8.33 4.22 11.79
N LEU A 25 7.45 4.60 10.86
CA LEU A 25 6.45 3.70 10.28
C LEU A 25 7.09 2.57 9.47
N SER A 26 8.10 2.88 8.65
CA SER A 26 8.77 1.88 7.81
C SER A 26 9.51 0.84 8.64
N LYS A 27 9.98 1.21 9.84
CA LYS A 27 10.56 0.26 10.79
C LYS A 27 9.48 -0.59 11.48
N GLN A 28 8.33 0.01 11.80
CA GLN A 28 7.21 -0.71 12.40
C GLN A 28 6.60 -1.75 11.44
N PHE A 29 6.56 -1.43 10.16
CA PHE A 29 6.03 -2.28 9.09
C PHE A 29 7.14 -2.79 8.16
N SER A 30 8.36 -2.98 8.70
CA SER A 30 9.49 -3.49 7.90
C SER A 30 9.32 -4.96 7.52
N ASP A 31 8.48 -5.67 8.28
CA ASP A 31 8.16 -7.06 8.02
C ASP A 31 7.30 -7.18 6.76
N ARG A 32 7.89 -7.82 5.74
CA ARG A 32 7.26 -8.02 4.45
C ARG A 32 6.38 -9.26 4.40
N GLU A 33 6.30 -10.06 5.47
CA GLU A 33 5.43 -11.23 5.50
C GLU A 33 3.95 -10.83 5.37
N ASN A 34 3.56 -9.66 5.86
CA ASN A 34 2.20 -9.10 5.76
C ASN A 34 2.09 -7.96 4.74
N THR A 35 2.87 -7.97 3.65
CA THR A 35 2.66 -7.01 2.55
C THR A 35 1.48 -7.44 1.69
N PHE A 36 0.91 -6.48 0.96
CA PHE A 36 -0.07 -6.78 -0.08
C PHE A 36 0.48 -7.66 -1.22
N GLU A 37 1.79 -7.98 -1.26
CA GLU A 37 2.34 -8.95 -2.20
C GLU A 37 2.17 -10.41 -1.71
N ASN A 38 1.90 -10.59 -0.42
CA ASN A 38 1.85 -11.89 0.26
C ASN A 38 0.47 -12.19 0.90
N TYR A 39 -0.60 -11.47 0.53
CA TYR A 39 -1.92 -11.87 0.98
C TYR A 39 -2.32 -13.18 0.31
N GLU A 40 -2.89 -14.10 1.09
CA GLU A 40 -3.57 -15.26 0.53
C GLU A 40 -4.77 -14.75 -0.28
N ASN A 41 -4.74 -14.94 -1.60
CA ASN A 41 -5.82 -14.53 -2.50
C ASN A 41 -7.20 -15.01 -2.02
N GLU A 42 -7.23 -16.19 -1.39
CA GLU A 42 -8.42 -16.78 -0.78
C GLU A 42 -9.01 -15.88 0.32
N LYS A 43 -8.19 -15.40 1.26
CA LYS A 43 -8.62 -14.46 2.32
C LYS A 43 -9.12 -13.13 1.74
N ALA A 44 -8.49 -12.64 0.68
CA ALA A 44 -8.93 -11.41 0.04
C ALA A 44 -10.30 -11.59 -0.65
N ILE A 45 -10.51 -12.72 -1.33
CA ILE A 45 -11.80 -13.08 -1.92
C ILE A 45 -12.89 -13.21 -0.85
N GLU A 46 -12.61 -13.84 0.30
CA GLU A 46 -13.54 -13.93 1.43
C GLU A 46 -14.01 -12.56 1.92
N VAL A 47 -13.10 -11.57 1.99
CA VAL A 47 -13.45 -10.19 2.36
C VAL A 47 -14.41 -9.58 1.34
N PHE A 48 -14.15 -9.73 0.04
CA PHE A 48 -15.05 -9.22 -1.00
C PHE A 48 -16.44 -9.88 -0.94
N GLU A 49 -16.50 -11.20 -0.73
CA GLU A 49 -17.76 -11.94 -0.60
C GLU A 49 -18.54 -11.51 0.65
N SER A 50 -17.86 -11.25 1.77
CA SER A 50 -18.49 -10.75 3.00
C SER A 50 -19.14 -9.37 2.82
N LEU A 51 -18.62 -8.58 1.88
CA LEU A 51 -19.14 -7.26 1.51
C LEU A 51 -20.23 -7.35 0.42
N GLY A 52 -20.58 -8.55 -0.05
CA GLY A 52 -21.59 -8.79 -1.09
C GLY A 52 -21.07 -8.65 -2.52
N TYR A 53 -19.76 -8.58 -2.72
CA TYR A 53 -19.12 -8.55 -4.03
C TYR A 53 -18.66 -9.95 -4.44
N LYS A 54 -18.75 -10.27 -5.73
CA LYS A 54 -18.06 -11.44 -6.28
C LYS A 54 -16.66 -11.01 -6.68
N ALA A 55 -15.65 -11.68 -6.16
CA ALA A 55 -14.27 -11.44 -6.53
C ALA A 55 -13.60 -12.70 -7.08
N ARG A 56 -12.67 -12.52 -8.02
CA ARG A 56 -11.80 -13.56 -8.56
C ARG A 56 -10.37 -13.06 -8.71
N PHE A 57 -9.40 -13.93 -8.50
CA PHE A 57 -8.00 -13.60 -8.71
C PHE A 57 -7.55 -13.82 -10.16
N MET A 58 -7.16 -12.74 -10.81
CA MET A 58 -6.62 -12.69 -12.16
C MET A 58 -5.11 -12.85 -12.14
N LYS A 59 -4.63 -14.10 -12.18
CA LYS A 59 -3.19 -14.46 -12.09
C LYS A 59 -2.31 -13.74 -13.11
N LYS A 60 -2.81 -13.47 -14.32
CA LYS A 60 -2.06 -12.77 -15.37
C LYS A 60 -1.70 -11.33 -14.99
N GLU A 61 -2.59 -10.66 -14.27
CA GLU A 61 -2.45 -9.25 -13.89
C GLU A 61 -2.05 -9.09 -12.42
N ASN A 62 -1.98 -10.20 -11.68
CA ASN A 62 -1.76 -10.22 -10.24
C ASN A 62 -2.76 -9.31 -9.50
N PHE A 63 -4.05 -9.43 -9.86
CA PHE A 63 -5.11 -8.51 -9.47
C PHE A 63 -6.41 -9.24 -9.10
N LEU A 64 -7.26 -8.64 -8.26
CA LEU A 64 -8.59 -9.15 -7.88
C LEU A 64 -9.70 -8.34 -8.58
N GLU A 65 -10.56 -9.02 -9.32
CA GLU A 65 -11.71 -8.45 -10.06
C GLU A 65 -13.04 -8.93 -9.48
#